data_AF-A0A938W1Y0-F1
#
_entry.id   AF-A0A938W1Y0-F1
#
_cell.length_a   1.000
_cell.length_b   1.000
_cell.length_c   1.000
_cell.angle_alpha   90.00
_cell.angle_beta   90.00
_cell.angle_gamma   90.00
#
_symmetry.space_group_name_H-M   'P 1'
#
loop_
_entity.id
_entity.type
_entity.pdbx_description
1 polymer ?
#
loop_
_entity_poly.entity_id
_entity_poly.type
_entity_poly.pdbx_seq_one_letter_code
_entity_poly.pdbx_strand_id
1 'polypeptide(L)'
;MDEKSALLARLAAERAGLWLELNGLAAETLTAQTVFAGWTPKDLLAHVAAWDEVHCERLRLALADRAEDIPNLHLEPTNAQFHAERQSWSLARVVAMCLAARAGFLALVEPLSWDQLHASHTLAWGDRRSAFDWCQRRMWHDTNHAADLRQWREAAGIKKQVGPKVVLEAGLAAGRAALLVWTDLMPENQRSTRLVCGEWTLKDVWGHIADWERFSVDALADMAAGRVAGLSFTGEETAWNREHAATRRDQPWDAIWADTMETRQALLAALAQMDDAGLNQSARSRWSEDDRPYWWFHICMEHDLEHAAGLRSAIEQW
;
A
#
# COMPACT_ATOMS: atom_id res chain seq x y z
N MET A 1 19.34 -12.49 -6.50
CA MET A 1 17.94 -12.14 -6.20
C MET A 1 17.12 -12.43 -7.44
N ASP A 2 15.92 -12.99 -7.31
CA ASP A 2 15.05 -13.20 -8.47
C ASP A 2 14.53 -11.85 -9.00
N GLU A 3 14.88 -11.51 -10.24
CA GLU A 3 14.60 -10.19 -10.84
C GLU A 3 13.09 -9.95 -11.02
N LYS A 4 12.33 -11.02 -11.30
CA LYS A 4 10.87 -10.96 -11.37
C LYS A 4 10.26 -10.64 -10.01
N SER A 5 10.68 -11.33 -8.96
CA SER A 5 10.19 -11.06 -7.61
C SER A 5 10.53 -9.64 -7.16
N ALA A 6 11.72 -9.12 -7.52
CA ALA A 6 12.07 -7.71 -7.28
C ALA A 6 11.15 -6.73 -8.04
N LEU A 7 10.78 -7.03 -9.29
CA LEU A 7 9.81 -6.24 -10.06
C LEU A 7 8.43 -6.21 -9.37
N LEU A 8 7.94 -7.37 -8.91
CA LEU A 8 6.66 -7.46 -8.19
C LEU A 8 6.70 -6.71 -6.85
N ALA A 9 7.81 -6.81 -6.12
CA ALA A 9 8.02 -6.08 -4.87
C ALA A 9 7.95 -4.57 -5.08
N ARG A 10 8.57 -4.07 -6.16
CA ARG A 10 8.51 -2.66 -6.55
C ARG A 10 7.10 -2.24 -6.97
N LEU A 11 6.40 -3.04 -7.78
CA LEU A 11 5.00 -2.76 -8.14
C LEU A 11 4.10 -2.61 -6.91
N ALA A 12 4.27 -3.48 -5.91
CA ALA A 12 3.53 -3.41 -4.65
C ALA A 12 3.89 -2.16 -3.84
N ALA A 13 5.19 -1.86 -3.71
CA ALA A 13 5.67 -0.70 -2.97
C ALA A 13 5.19 0.63 -3.56
N GLU A 14 5.27 0.82 -4.89
CA GLU A 14 4.83 2.08 -5.51
C GLU A 14 3.30 2.26 -5.40
N ARG A 15 2.51 1.18 -5.52
CA ARG A 15 1.06 1.24 -5.28
C ARG A 15 0.74 1.58 -3.83
N ALA A 16 1.46 1.03 -2.88
CA ALA A 16 1.27 1.33 -1.47
C ALA A 16 1.66 2.78 -1.14
N GLY A 17 2.70 3.31 -1.80
CA GLY A 17 3.06 4.73 -1.75
C GLY A 17 1.93 5.65 -2.24
N LEU A 18 1.27 5.31 -3.36
CA LEU A 18 0.09 6.05 -3.83
C LEU A 18 -1.04 6.07 -2.79
N TRP A 19 -1.34 4.93 -2.16
CA TRP A 19 -2.38 4.85 -1.14
C TRP A 19 -2.03 5.62 0.14
N LEU A 20 -0.75 5.68 0.52
CA LEU A 20 -0.30 6.48 1.66
C LEU A 20 -0.67 7.96 1.47
N GLU A 21 -0.45 8.50 0.27
CA GLU A 21 -0.72 9.91 -0.03
C GLU A 21 -2.22 10.25 -0.08
N LEU A 22 -3.08 9.25 -0.31
CA LEU A 22 -4.54 9.40 -0.23
C LEU A 22 -5.05 9.25 1.21
N ASN A 23 -4.35 8.48 2.04
CA ASN A 23 -4.70 8.29 3.44
C ASN A 23 -4.49 9.57 4.26
N GLY A 24 -5.29 9.74 5.30
CA GLY A 24 -5.32 10.95 6.10
C GLY A 24 -5.89 12.17 5.36
N LEU A 25 -6.62 11.99 4.25
CA LEU A 25 -7.41 13.03 3.59
C LEU A 25 -8.89 12.84 3.93
N ALA A 26 -9.56 13.93 4.34
CA ALA A 26 -11.01 13.94 4.53
C ALA A 26 -11.77 13.65 3.23
N ALA A 27 -13.00 13.14 3.35
CA ALA A 27 -13.84 12.79 2.21
C ALA A 27 -14.02 13.97 1.24
N GLU A 28 -14.29 15.17 1.77
CA GLU A 28 -14.49 16.39 1.00
C GLU A 28 -13.21 16.80 0.27
N THR A 29 -12.04 16.62 0.89
CA THR A 29 -10.75 16.89 0.26
C THR A 29 -10.51 15.95 -0.91
N LEU A 30 -10.85 14.67 -0.78
CA LEU A 30 -10.71 13.68 -1.84
C LEU A 30 -11.64 13.93 -3.03
N THR A 31 -12.83 14.52 -2.81
CA THR A 31 -13.88 14.61 -3.83
C THR A 31 -14.19 16.01 -4.33
N ALA A 32 -13.70 17.07 -3.69
CA ALA A 32 -14.03 18.45 -4.05
C ALA A 32 -12.81 19.35 -4.26
N GLN A 33 -11.67 19.06 -3.63
CA GLN A 33 -10.47 19.85 -3.83
C GLN A 33 -9.67 19.32 -5.02
N THR A 34 -9.16 20.23 -5.85
CA THR A 34 -8.47 19.88 -7.09
C THR A 34 -6.96 19.82 -6.91
N VAL A 35 -6.35 18.75 -7.41
CA VAL A 35 -4.88 18.55 -7.53
C VAL A 35 -4.36 19.25 -8.79
N PHE A 36 -5.05 19.05 -9.91
CA PHE A 36 -4.77 19.71 -11.20
C PHE A 36 -6.01 20.48 -11.68
N ALA A 37 -5.92 21.13 -12.84
CA ALA A 37 -7.03 21.89 -13.42
C ALA A 37 -8.31 21.03 -13.61
N GLY A 38 -9.20 21.06 -12.61
CA GLY A 38 -10.46 20.34 -12.58
C GLY A 38 -10.42 18.90 -12.04
N TRP A 39 -9.26 18.38 -11.64
CA TRP A 39 -9.10 16.99 -11.20
C TRP A 39 -8.95 16.87 -9.69
N THR A 40 -9.81 16.10 -9.03
CA THR A 40 -9.68 15.80 -7.59
C THR A 40 -8.79 14.57 -7.33
N PRO A 41 -8.34 14.31 -6.09
CA PRO A 41 -7.65 13.06 -5.76
C PRO A 41 -8.44 11.81 -6.14
N LYS A 42 -9.77 11.83 -5.99
CA LYS A 42 -10.67 10.77 -6.49
C LYS A 42 -10.53 10.59 -7.99
N ASP A 43 -10.51 11.68 -8.75
CA ASP A 43 -10.44 11.60 -10.22
C ASP A 43 -9.07 11.10 -10.68
N LEU A 44 -8.00 11.49 -9.98
CA LEU A 44 -6.66 10.96 -10.21
C LEU A 44 -6.60 9.44 -9.99
N LEU A 45 -7.19 8.96 -8.90
CA LEU A 45 -7.30 7.51 -8.62
C LEU A 45 -8.12 6.78 -9.68
N ALA A 46 -9.22 7.39 -10.16
CA ALA A 46 -10.03 6.84 -11.25
C ALA A 46 -9.25 6.74 -12.57
N HIS A 47 -8.37 7.71 -12.84
CA HIS A 47 -7.46 7.69 -13.97
C HIS A 47 -6.37 6.61 -13.83
N VAL A 48 -5.81 6.45 -12.62
CA VAL A 48 -4.88 5.36 -12.31
C VAL A 48 -5.52 4.01 -12.62
N ALA A 49 -6.77 3.80 -12.17
CA ALA A 49 -7.55 2.60 -12.43
C ALA A 49 -7.82 2.38 -13.93
N ALA A 50 -8.24 3.42 -14.66
CA ALA A 50 -8.53 3.32 -16.09
C ALA A 50 -7.28 2.92 -16.91
N TRP A 51 -6.10 3.44 -16.54
CA TRP A 51 -4.86 3.00 -17.19
C TRP A 51 -4.42 1.60 -16.75
N ASP A 52 -4.73 1.13 -15.53
CA ASP A 52 -4.53 -0.27 -15.15
C ASP A 52 -5.38 -1.18 -16.05
N GLU A 53 -6.65 -0.83 -16.30
CA GLU A 53 -7.56 -1.57 -17.20
C GLU A 53 -7.00 -1.64 -18.63
N VAL A 54 -6.55 -0.51 -19.18
CA VAL A 54 -5.93 -0.45 -20.52
C VAL A 54 -4.69 -1.35 -20.59
N HIS A 55 -3.81 -1.30 -19.60
CA HIS A 55 -2.59 -2.09 -19.62
C HIS A 55 -2.85 -3.58 -19.38
N CYS A 56 -3.85 -3.92 -18.58
CA CYS A 56 -4.33 -5.29 -18.42
C CYS A 56 -4.82 -5.86 -19.76
N GLU A 57 -5.65 -5.11 -20.49
CA GLU A 57 -6.16 -5.54 -21.80
C GLU A 57 -5.04 -5.66 -22.84
N ARG A 58 -4.10 -4.71 -22.86
CA ARG A 58 -2.91 -4.78 -23.72
C ARG A 58 -2.10 -6.04 -23.46
N LEU A 59 -1.87 -6.35 -22.19
CA LEU A 59 -1.15 -7.55 -21.80
C LEU A 59 -1.90 -8.82 -22.21
N ARG A 60 -3.22 -8.86 -21.99
CA ARG A 60 -4.06 -9.98 -22.42
C ARG A 60 -3.98 -10.23 -23.93
N LEU A 61 -4.02 -9.17 -24.74
CA LEU A 61 -3.91 -9.27 -26.19
C LEU A 61 -2.53 -9.75 -26.63
N ALA A 62 -1.46 -9.19 -26.07
CA ALA A 62 -0.09 -9.62 -26.41
C ALA A 62 0.20 -11.07 -26.01
N LEU A 63 -0.25 -11.52 -24.83
CA LEU A 63 -0.11 -12.91 -24.39
C LEU A 63 -0.93 -13.89 -25.24
N ALA A 64 -1.98 -13.40 -25.90
CA ALA A 64 -2.78 -14.16 -26.85
C ALA A 64 -2.25 -14.11 -28.29
N ASP A 65 -1.04 -13.57 -28.50
CA ASP A 65 -0.43 -13.33 -29.81
C ASP A 65 -1.30 -12.47 -30.74
N ARG A 66 -1.95 -11.46 -30.16
CA ARG A 66 -2.84 -10.49 -30.83
C ARG A 66 -2.36 -9.06 -30.59
N ALA A 67 -1.05 -8.85 -30.64
CA ALA A 67 -0.45 -7.55 -30.37
C ALA A 67 -0.82 -6.48 -31.41
N GLU A 68 -1.21 -6.89 -32.61
CA GLU A 68 -1.75 -6.07 -33.68
C GLU A 68 -3.15 -5.50 -33.36
N ASP A 69 -3.91 -6.14 -32.47
CA ASP A 69 -5.24 -5.69 -32.05
C ASP A 69 -5.17 -4.63 -30.94
N ILE A 70 -3.99 -4.36 -30.39
CA ILE A 70 -3.81 -3.37 -29.34
C ILE A 70 -4.11 -1.97 -29.91
N PRO A 71 -5.00 -1.18 -29.29
CA PRO A 71 -5.28 0.17 -29.79
C PRO A 71 -4.13 1.14 -29.49
N ASN A 72 -3.80 1.95 -30.51
CA ASN A 72 -2.92 3.11 -30.36
C ASN A 72 -3.73 4.28 -29.78
N LEU A 73 -3.61 4.50 -28.47
CA LEU A 73 -4.37 5.51 -27.75
C LEU A 73 -3.59 6.82 -27.66
N HIS A 74 -4.25 7.93 -27.98
CA HIS A 74 -3.71 9.28 -27.76
C HIS A 74 -3.92 9.70 -26.31
N LEU A 75 -2.86 10.12 -25.62
CA LEU A 75 -2.86 10.38 -24.18
C LEU A 75 -3.93 11.39 -23.74
N GLU A 76 -3.88 12.63 -24.25
CA GLU A 76 -4.79 13.70 -23.80
C GLU A 76 -6.27 13.43 -24.10
N PRO A 77 -6.67 13.03 -25.33
CA PRO A 77 -8.07 12.67 -25.59
C PRO A 77 -8.56 11.51 -24.73
N THR A 78 -7.71 10.51 -24.50
CA THR A 78 -8.06 9.34 -23.67
C THR A 78 -8.22 9.74 -22.20
N ASN A 79 -7.33 10.59 -21.68
CA ASN A 79 -7.44 11.10 -20.31
C ASN A 79 -8.72 11.92 -20.12
N ALA A 80 -9.06 12.80 -21.06
CA ALA A 80 -10.29 13.58 -21.04
C ALA A 80 -11.54 12.68 -21.09
N GLN A 81 -11.51 11.63 -21.92
CA GLN A 81 -12.57 10.63 -21.98
C GLN A 81 -12.72 9.90 -20.64
N PHE A 82 -11.63 9.38 -20.07
CA PHE A 82 -11.67 8.68 -18.78
C PHE A 82 -12.21 9.56 -17.66
N HIS A 83 -11.81 10.82 -17.63
CA HIS A 83 -12.33 11.80 -16.70
C HIS A 83 -13.83 12.00 -16.88
N ALA A 84 -14.30 12.27 -18.10
CA ALA A 84 -15.71 12.51 -18.38
C ALA A 84 -16.62 11.32 -17.99
N GLU A 85 -16.16 10.10 -18.22
CA GLU A 85 -16.87 8.85 -17.90
C GLU A 85 -16.94 8.56 -16.40
N ARG A 86 -15.95 9.02 -15.62
CA ARG A 86 -15.72 8.59 -14.23
C ARG A 86 -15.86 9.71 -13.19
N GLN A 87 -15.92 10.97 -13.61
CA GLN A 87 -16.02 12.13 -12.70
C GLN A 87 -17.22 12.04 -11.74
N SER A 88 -18.34 11.45 -12.18
CA SER A 88 -19.55 11.28 -11.38
C SER A 88 -19.55 10.04 -10.48
N TRP A 89 -18.51 9.20 -10.56
CA TRP A 89 -18.44 7.99 -9.74
C TRP A 89 -18.19 8.36 -8.28
N SER A 90 -18.78 7.58 -7.37
CA SER A 90 -18.50 7.67 -5.94
C SER A 90 -17.06 7.25 -5.64
N LEU A 91 -16.50 7.77 -4.55
CA LEU A 91 -15.17 7.37 -4.08
C LEU A 91 -15.07 5.85 -3.88
N ALA A 92 -16.08 5.23 -3.24
CA ALA A 92 -16.12 3.79 -3.03
C ALA A 92 -16.04 2.99 -4.34
N ARG A 93 -16.75 3.44 -5.39
CA ARG A 93 -16.68 2.81 -6.71
C ARG A 93 -15.28 2.97 -7.32
N VAL A 94 -14.69 4.16 -7.22
CA VAL A 94 -13.33 4.41 -7.75
C VAL A 94 -12.30 3.53 -7.05
N VAL A 95 -12.35 3.41 -5.73
CA VAL A 95 -11.45 2.52 -4.97
C VAL A 95 -11.63 1.07 -5.39
N ALA A 96 -12.88 0.58 -5.45
CA ALA A 96 -13.16 -0.79 -5.87
C ALA A 96 -12.63 -1.09 -7.29
N MET A 97 -12.82 -0.16 -8.23
CA MET A 97 -12.30 -0.30 -9.59
C MET A 97 -10.77 -0.27 -9.63
N CYS A 98 -10.12 0.59 -8.83
CA CYS A 98 -8.66 0.65 -8.75
C CYS A 98 -8.06 -0.66 -8.22
N LEU A 99 -8.68 -1.23 -7.18
CA LEU A 99 -8.28 -2.53 -6.62
C LEU A 99 -8.48 -3.66 -7.63
N ALA A 100 -9.65 -3.72 -8.28
CA ALA A 100 -9.95 -4.76 -9.26
C ALA A 100 -9.04 -4.68 -10.50
N ALA A 101 -8.79 -3.49 -11.03
CA ALA A 101 -7.93 -3.30 -12.19
C ALA A 101 -6.48 -3.70 -11.88
N ARG A 102 -5.96 -3.33 -10.71
CA ARG A 102 -4.62 -3.75 -10.26
C ARG A 102 -4.52 -5.26 -10.07
N ALA A 103 -5.51 -5.88 -9.42
CA ALA A 103 -5.54 -7.32 -9.23
C ALA A 103 -5.59 -8.07 -10.57
N GLY A 104 -6.41 -7.61 -11.53
CA GLY A 104 -6.48 -8.19 -12.87
C GLY A 104 -5.15 -8.09 -13.63
N PHE A 105 -4.47 -6.94 -13.53
CA PHE A 105 -3.15 -6.76 -14.13
C PHE A 105 -2.10 -7.71 -13.51
N LEU A 106 -2.05 -7.80 -12.18
CA LEU A 106 -1.09 -8.68 -11.49
C LEU A 106 -1.35 -10.16 -11.78
N ALA A 107 -2.62 -10.58 -11.87
CA ALA A 107 -2.98 -11.95 -12.23
C ALA A 107 -2.47 -12.39 -13.61
N LEU A 108 -2.22 -11.45 -14.53
CA LEU A 108 -1.59 -11.73 -15.82
C LEU A 108 -0.06 -11.73 -15.75
N VAL A 109 0.54 -10.95 -14.85
CA VAL A 109 2.00 -10.78 -14.73
C VAL A 109 2.62 -11.89 -13.87
N GLU A 110 1.98 -12.22 -12.75
CA GLU A 110 2.49 -13.18 -11.77
C GLU A 110 2.79 -14.58 -12.33
N PRO A 111 2.05 -15.14 -13.32
CA PRO A 111 2.39 -16.44 -13.88
C PRO A 111 3.57 -16.42 -14.87
N LEU A 112 3.95 -15.25 -15.40
CA LEU A 112 4.96 -15.14 -16.47
C LEU A 112 6.37 -15.42 -15.95
N SER A 113 7.19 -16.17 -16.69
CA SER A 113 8.63 -16.26 -16.42
C SER A 113 9.34 -14.94 -16.73
N TRP A 114 10.59 -14.80 -16.28
CA TRP A 114 11.40 -13.64 -16.61
C TRP A 114 11.60 -13.45 -18.13
N ASP A 115 11.83 -14.55 -18.85
CA ASP A 115 11.94 -14.54 -20.32
C ASP A 115 10.61 -14.13 -20.97
N GLN A 116 9.48 -14.60 -20.46
CA GLN A 116 8.15 -14.21 -20.95
C GLN A 116 7.85 -12.73 -20.68
N LEU A 117 8.31 -12.19 -19.55
CA LEU A 117 8.18 -10.76 -19.25
C LEU A 117 8.94 -9.88 -20.26
N HIS A 118 10.09 -10.37 -20.74
CA HIS A 118 10.94 -9.67 -21.71
C HIS A 118 10.60 -9.99 -23.17
N ALA A 119 9.73 -10.98 -23.41
CA ALA A 119 9.25 -11.29 -24.74
C ALA A 119 8.64 -10.04 -25.37
N SER A 120 9.16 -9.69 -26.54
CA SER A 120 8.85 -8.44 -27.21
C SER A 120 7.83 -8.67 -28.31
N HIS A 121 6.72 -7.95 -28.22
CA HIS A 121 5.61 -7.97 -29.17
C HIS A 121 5.68 -6.74 -30.08
N THR A 122 5.41 -6.93 -31.37
CA THR A 122 5.34 -5.82 -32.35
C THR A 122 3.91 -5.34 -32.45
N LEU A 123 3.69 -4.07 -32.18
CA LEU A 123 2.39 -3.43 -32.23
C LEU A 123 2.06 -3.01 -33.67
N ALA A 124 0.78 -2.74 -33.95
CA ALA A 124 0.33 -2.38 -35.31
C ALA A 124 1.01 -1.13 -35.91
N TRP A 125 1.55 -0.24 -35.08
CA TRP A 125 2.28 0.95 -35.50
C TRP A 125 3.81 0.80 -35.49
N GLY A 126 4.32 -0.44 -35.37
CA GLY A 126 5.73 -0.77 -35.47
C GLY A 126 6.53 -0.68 -34.17
N ASP A 127 5.97 -0.10 -33.10
CA ASP A 127 6.58 -0.12 -31.78
C ASP A 127 6.75 -1.55 -31.27
N ARG A 128 7.83 -1.78 -30.53
CA ARG A 128 8.05 -3.02 -29.78
C ARG A 128 7.80 -2.78 -28.29
N ARG A 129 7.00 -3.64 -27.66
CA ARG A 129 6.73 -3.60 -26.22
C ARG A 129 6.76 -4.99 -25.60
N SER A 130 7.13 -5.08 -24.33
CA SER A 130 7.06 -6.29 -23.52
C SER A 130 6.13 -6.11 -22.32
N ALA A 131 5.79 -7.21 -21.65
CA ALA A 131 5.08 -7.14 -20.38
C ALA A 131 5.89 -6.39 -19.31
N PHE A 132 7.22 -6.52 -19.35
CA PHE A 132 8.14 -5.76 -18.50
C PHE A 132 8.02 -4.24 -18.72
N ASP A 133 7.92 -3.78 -19.97
CA ASP A 133 7.70 -2.35 -20.27
C ASP A 133 6.41 -1.82 -19.66
N TRP A 134 5.33 -2.61 -19.70
CA TRP A 134 4.06 -2.21 -19.10
C TRP A 134 4.12 -2.22 -17.57
N CYS A 135 4.82 -3.18 -16.95
CA CYS A 135 5.07 -3.15 -15.50
C CYS A 135 5.82 -1.90 -15.08
N GLN A 136 6.91 -1.53 -15.77
CA GLN A 136 7.67 -0.31 -15.48
C GLN A 136 6.80 0.95 -15.60
N ARG A 137 5.94 1.02 -16.64
CA ARG A 137 4.99 2.15 -16.78
C ARG A 137 4.03 2.23 -15.61
N ARG A 138 3.53 1.10 -15.09
CA ARG A 138 2.65 1.10 -13.91
C ARG A 138 3.35 1.55 -12.64
N MET A 139 4.60 1.15 -12.44
CA MET A 139 5.41 1.65 -11.33
C MET A 139 5.57 3.16 -11.42
N TRP A 140 6.06 3.66 -12.56
CA TRP A 140 6.29 5.09 -12.77
C TRP A 140 5.01 5.93 -12.62
N HIS A 141 3.88 5.40 -13.09
CA HIS A 141 2.58 6.06 -12.98
C HIS A 141 2.13 6.23 -11.52
N ASP A 142 2.24 5.18 -10.71
CA ASP A 142 1.92 5.25 -9.29
C ASP A 142 2.88 6.19 -8.55
N THR A 143 4.20 6.10 -8.81
CA THR A 143 5.22 6.97 -8.20
C THR A 143 4.98 8.43 -8.51
N ASN A 144 4.69 8.77 -9.78
CA ASN A 144 4.45 10.16 -10.17
C ASN A 144 3.21 10.73 -9.50
N HIS A 145 2.09 10.01 -9.50
CA HIS A 145 0.86 10.52 -8.91
C HIS A 145 0.89 10.54 -7.38
N ALA A 146 1.68 9.66 -6.75
CA ALA A 146 2.01 9.82 -5.34
C ALA A 146 2.80 11.12 -5.11
N ALA A 147 3.81 11.43 -5.92
CA ALA A 147 4.57 12.66 -5.82
C ALA A 147 3.72 13.92 -6.09
N ASP A 148 2.82 13.87 -7.07
CA ASP A 148 1.88 14.94 -7.39
C ASP A 148 0.96 15.23 -6.19
N LEU A 149 0.38 14.18 -5.59
CA LEU A 149 -0.47 14.31 -4.40
C LEU A 149 0.31 14.88 -3.22
N ARG A 150 1.54 14.40 -2.98
CA ARG A 150 2.39 14.91 -1.90
C ARG A 150 2.69 16.39 -2.08
N GLN A 151 3.13 16.79 -3.27
CA GLN A 151 3.45 18.18 -3.59
C GLN A 151 2.21 19.07 -3.45
N TRP A 152 1.06 18.61 -3.94
CA TRP A 152 -0.20 19.32 -3.80
C TRP A 152 -0.59 19.50 -2.33
N ARG A 153 -0.51 18.43 -1.51
CA ARG A 153 -0.81 18.50 -0.07
C ARG A 153 0.07 19.52 0.64
N GLU A 154 1.37 19.53 0.33
CA GLU A 154 2.32 20.49 0.89
C GLU A 154 1.98 21.92 0.48
N ALA A 155 1.81 22.16 -0.83
CA ALA A 155 1.52 23.49 -1.37
C ALA A 155 0.19 24.06 -0.87
N ALA A 156 -0.83 23.22 -0.72
CA ALA A 156 -2.15 23.61 -0.20
C ALA A 156 -2.22 23.61 1.34
N GLY A 157 -1.16 23.22 2.05
CA GLY A 157 -1.12 23.16 3.50
C GLY A 157 -2.09 22.14 4.12
N ILE A 158 -2.44 21.09 3.36
CA ILE A 158 -3.44 20.09 3.77
C ILE A 158 -2.90 19.25 4.93
N LYS A 159 -3.56 19.36 6.08
CA LYS A 159 -3.23 18.57 7.27
C LYS A 159 -3.90 17.20 7.23
N LYS A 160 -3.25 16.22 7.87
CA LYS A 160 -3.82 14.89 8.10
C LYS A 160 -5.14 15.02 8.85
N GLN A 161 -6.18 14.37 8.35
CA GLN A 161 -7.54 14.30 8.92
C GLN A 161 -8.05 12.86 8.83
N VAL A 162 -9.08 12.52 9.63
CA VAL A 162 -9.77 11.23 9.49
C VAL A 162 -10.37 11.14 8.09
N GLY A 163 -9.95 10.10 7.36
CA GLY A 163 -10.40 9.85 6.00
C GLY A 163 -11.44 8.75 5.91
N PRO A 164 -12.00 8.50 4.71
CA PRO A 164 -12.94 7.42 4.48
C PRO A 164 -12.32 6.04 4.74
N LYS A 165 -13.08 5.16 5.40
CA LYS A 165 -12.72 3.77 5.70
C LYS A 165 -12.21 3.03 4.48
N VAL A 166 -12.89 3.19 3.34
CA VAL A 166 -12.56 2.48 2.10
C VAL A 166 -11.14 2.81 1.58
N VAL A 167 -10.63 4.02 1.83
CA VAL A 167 -9.25 4.41 1.47
C VAL A 167 -8.24 3.87 2.48
N LEU A 168 -8.62 3.83 3.77
CA LEU A 168 -7.82 3.23 4.84
C LEU A 168 -7.65 1.73 4.65
N GLU A 169 -8.71 1.00 4.34
CA GLU A 169 -8.66 -0.44 4.06
C GLU A 169 -7.75 -0.75 2.86
N ALA A 170 -7.89 0.02 1.77
CA ALA A 170 -7.05 -0.13 0.59
C ALA A 170 -5.57 0.16 0.89
N GLY A 171 -5.29 1.19 1.70
CA GLY A 171 -3.93 1.53 2.13
C GLY A 171 -3.31 0.47 3.03
N LEU A 172 -4.03 0.00 4.06
CA LEU A 172 -3.59 -1.09 4.94
C LEU A 172 -3.26 -2.36 4.17
N ALA A 173 -4.13 -2.75 3.23
CA ALA A 173 -3.91 -3.93 2.39
C ALA A 173 -2.67 -3.75 1.51
N ALA A 174 -2.51 -2.58 0.86
CA ALA A 174 -1.37 -2.31 0.00
C ALA A 174 -0.04 -2.24 0.77
N GLY A 175 -0.02 -1.59 1.95
CA GLY A 175 1.14 -1.52 2.83
C GLY A 175 1.63 -2.90 3.25
N ARG A 176 0.70 -3.74 3.74
CA ARG A 176 1.01 -5.13 4.09
C ARG A 176 1.50 -5.94 2.88
N ALA A 177 0.86 -5.80 1.72
CA ALA A 177 1.29 -6.50 0.51
C ALA A 177 2.73 -6.12 0.13
N ALA A 178 3.08 -4.83 0.19
CA ALA A 178 4.44 -4.37 -0.07
C ALA A 178 5.46 -5.01 0.88
N LEU A 179 5.18 -5.02 2.19
CA LEU A 179 6.06 -5.63 3.19
C LEU A 179 6.24 -7.16 2.98
N LEU A 180 5.14 -7.86 2.68
CA LEU A 180 5.16 -9.31 2.44
C LEU A 180 6.01 -9.69 1.23
N VAL A 181 5.87 -8.98 0.10
CA VAL A 181 6.65 -9.32 -1.10
C VAL A 181 8.15 -9.10 -0.87
N TRP A 182 8.55 -8.07 -0.12
CA TRP A 182 9.97 -7.92 0.29
C TRP A 182 10.43 -8.98 1.29
N THR A 183 9.54 -9.46 2.15
CA THR A 183 9.82 -10.57 3.08
C THR A 183 10.09 -11.87 2.33
N ASP A 184 9.32 -12.17 1.28
CA ASP A 184 9.48 -13.38 0.47
C ASP A 184 10.78 -13.41 -0.33
N LEU A 185 11.36 -12.24 -0.63
CA LEU A 185 12.67 -12.13 -1.26
C LEU A 185 13.84 -12.52 -0.36
N MET A 186 13.63 -12.58 0.96
CA MET A 186 14.66 -13.00 1.91
C MET A 186 14.75 -14.53 2.01
N PRO A 187 15.91 -15.14 1.68
CA PRO A 187 16.12 -16.57 1.88
C PRO A 187 15.89 -16.97 3.34
N GLU A 188 15.26 -18.13 3.57
CA GLU A 188 14.87 -18.59 4.91
C GLU A 188 16.05 -18.63 5.89
N ASN A 189 17.22 -19.09 5.44
CA ASN A 189 18.44 -19.16 6.24
C ASN A 189 19.04 -17.79 6.61
N GLN A 190 18.57 -16.70 5.98
CA GLN A 190 19.01 -15.33 6.26
C GLN A 190 18.03 -14.56 7.16
N ARG A 191 16.79 -15.03 7.33
CA ARG A 191 15.72 -14.30 8.06
C ARG A 191 16.09 -13.95 9.51
N SER A 192 16.90 -14.79 10.15
CA SER A 192 17.31 -14.64 11.56
C SER A 192 18.76 -14.22 11.74
N THR A 193 19.49 -13.91 10.67
CA THR A 193 20.94 -13.66 10.74
C THR A 193 21.35 -12.39 9.99
N ARG A 194 20.65 -12.05 8.91
CA ARG A 194 20.95 -10.87 8.11
C ARG A 194 20.24 -9.64 8.65
N LEU A 195 21.00 -8.57 8.85
CA LEU A 195 20.48 -7.28 9.26
C LEU A 195 19.81 -6.57 8.09
N VAL A 196 18.62 -6.03 8.32
CA VAL A 196 17.77 -5.40 7.29
C VAL A 196 17.25 -4.01 7.68
N CYS A 197 17.13 -3.74 8.98
CA CYS A 197 16.72 -2.43 9.50
C CYS A 197 17.70 -2.02 10.60
N GLY A 198 18.85 -1.47 10.21
CA GLY A 198 19.92 -1.15 11.15
C GLY A 198 20.49 -2.42 11.80
N GLU A 199 20.23 -2.61 13.09
CA GLU A 199 20.70 -3.77 13.87
C GLU A 199 19.72 -4.94 13.91
N TRP A 200 18.56 -4.84 13.24
CA TRP A 200 17.51 -5.85 13.28
C TRP A 200 17.56 -6.80 12.10
N THR A 201 17.36 -8.09 12.39
CA THR A 201 17.07 -9.12 11.38
C THR A 201 15.63 -9.05 10.92
N LEU A 202 15.29 -9.75 9.82
CA LEU A 202 13.89 -9.84 9.38
C LEU A 202 12.99 -10.47 10.46
N LYS A 203 13.51 -11.44 11.23
CA LYS A 203 12.82 -12.01 12.38
C LYS A 203 12.51 -10.95 13.44
N ASP A 204 13.47 -10.08 13.74
CA ASP A 204 13.29 -9.01 14.73
C ASP A 204 12.28 -7.96 14.24
N VAL A 205 12.33 -7.60 12.95
CA VAL A 205 11.36 -6.68 12.32
C VAL A 205 9.93 -7.20 12.45
N TRP A 206 9.67 -8.47 12.10
CA TRP A 206 8.32 -9.03 12.21
C TRP A 206 7.83 -9.16 13.65
N GLY A 207 8.73 -9.48 14.59
CA GLY A 207 8.42 -9.45 16.02
C GLY A 207 8.01 -8.06 16.49
N HIS A 208 8.81 -7.05 16.14
CA HIS A 208 8.53 -5.65 16.44
C HIS A 208 7.21 -5.15 15.84
N ILE A 209 6.90 -5.53 14.59
CA ILE A 209 5.61 -5.21 13.95
C ILE A 209 4.46 -5.86 14.72
N ALA A 210 4.60 -7.11 15.13
CA ALA A 210 3.58 -7.80 15.93
C ALA A 210 3.35 -7.08 17.27
N ASP A 211 4.40 -6.63 17.94
CA ASP A 211 4.29 -5.91 19.22
C ASP A 211 3.53 -4.58 19.07
N TRP A 212 3.87 -3.76 18.06
CA TRP A 212 3.19 -2.48 17.83
C TRP A 212 1.75 -2.65 17.33
N GLU A 213 1.47 -3.67 16.54
CA GLU A 213 0.08 -3.99 16.16
C GLU A 213 -0.72 -4.50 17.35
N ARG A 214 -0.13 -5.33 18.21
CA ARG A 214 -0.79 -5.80 19.44
C ARG A 214 -1.14 -4.62 20.33
N PHE A 215 -0.19 -3.72 20.53
CA PHE A 215 -0.41 -2.46 21.22
C PHE A 215 -1.57 -1.65 20.61
N SER A 216 -1.66 -1.60 19.28
CA SER A 216 -2.76 -0.93 18.58
C SER A 216 -4.10 -1.63 18.76
N VAL A 217 -4.14 -2.97 18.72
CA VAL A 217 -5.35 -3.77 18.98
C VAL A 217 -5.87 -3.54 20.40
N ASP A 218 -4.98 -3.56 21.39
CA ASP A 218 -5.34 -3.34 22.80
C ASP A 218 -5.85 -1.91 23.01
N ALA A 219 -5.20 -0.92 22.38
CA ALA A 219 -5.64 0.47 22.39
C ALA A 219 -7.04 0.64 21.78
N LEU A 220 -7.31 0.01 20.63
CA LEU A 220 -8.63 0.04 20.00
C LEU A 220 -9.70 -0.61 20.88
N ALA A 221 -9.37 -1.70 21.58
CA ALA A 221 -10.26 -2.34 22.54
C ALA A 221 -10.53 -1.45 23.77
N ASP A 222 -9.52 -0.72 24.25
CA ASP A 222 -9.68 0.30 25.29
C ASP A 222 -10.62 1.42 24.85
N MET A 223 -10.42 1.96 23.64
CA MET A 223 -11.29 3.00 23.08
C MET A 223 -12.75 2.54 22.98
N ALA A 224 -12.97 1.33 22.45
CA ALA A 224 -14.31 0.74 22.34
C ALA A 224 -15.00 0.56 23.70
N ALA A 225 -14.22 0.37 24.77
CA ALA A 225 -14.70 0.26 26.14
C ALA A 225 -14.75 1.60 26.90
N GLY A 226 -14.46 2.73 26.23
CA GLY A 226 -14.42 4.06 26.85
C GLY A 226 -13.26 4.26 27.84
N ARG A 227 -12.22 3.43 27.77
CA ARG A 227 -10.98 3.58 28.55
C ARG A 227 -9.96 4.44 27.80
N VAL A 228 -8.97 4.93 28.54
CA VAL A 228 -7.85 5.68 27.94
C VAL A 228 -6.92 4.70 27.25
N ALA A 229 -6.74 4.88 25.95
CA ALA A 229 -5.91 4.02 25.12
C ALA A 229 -4.40 4.24 25.32
N GLY A 230 -3.62 3.19 25.10
CA GLY A 230 -2.16 3.25 25.02
C GLY A 230 -1.43 3.40 26.37
N LEU A 231 -2.12 3.18 27.50
CA LEU A 231 -1.53 3.34 28.84
C LEU A 231 -0.42 2.31 29.16
N SER A 232 -0.35 1.19 28.44
CA SER A 232 0.72 0.21 28.58
C SER A 232 2.08 0.71 28.08
N PHE A 233 2.11 1.74 27.22
CA PHE A 233 3.34 2.33 26.73
C PHE A 233 3.89 3.35 27.74
N THR A 234 5.17 3.22 28.11
CA THR A 234 5.81 4.06 29.14
C THR A 234 6.29 5.41 28.61
N GLY A 235 6.52 5.53 27.30
CA GLY A 235 6.94 6.79 26.63
C GLY A 235 8.35 6.75 26.07
N GLU A 236 9.12 5.73 26.46
CA GLU A 236 10.49 5.52 26.00
C GLU A 236 10.50 4.48 24.87
N GLU A 237 10.26 4.94 23.64
CA GLU A 237 10.11 4.07 22.46
C GLU A 237 11.32 3.16 22.26
N THR A 238 12.54 3.71 22.31
CA THR A 238 13.76 2.90 22.15
C THR A 238 13.92 1.86 23.27
N ALA A 239 13.50 2.17 24.51
CA ALA A 239 13.58 1.21 25.60
C ALA A 239 12.55 0.09 25.44
N TRP A 240 11.32 0.44 25.07
CA TRP A 240 10.24 -0.49 24.79
C TRP A 240 10.60 -1.45 23.65
N ASN A 241 11.13 -0.91 22.53
CA ASN A 241 11.58 -1.71 21.39
C ASN A 241 12.69 -2.71 21.79
N ARG A 242 13.67 -2.28 22.59
CA ARG A 242 14.75 -3.16 23.07
C ARG A 242 14.23 -4.27 23.99
N GLU A 243 13.30 -3.96 24.89
CA GLU A 243 12.71 -4.93 25.81
C GLU A 243 11.92 -6.02 25.06
N HIS A 244 11.10 -5.61 24.10
CA HIS A 244 10.30 -6.53 23.30
C HIS A 244 11.18 -7.40 22.38
N ALA A 245 12.18 -6.79 21.72
CA ALA A 245 13.18 -7.54 20.95
C ALA A 245 13.95 -8.55 21.82
N ALA A 246 14.31 -8.19 23.05
CA ALA A 246 14.96 -9.11 23.98
C ALA A 246 14.05 -10.28 24.37
N THR A 247 12.76 -10.02 24.61
CA THR A 247 11.76 -11.05 24.93
C THR A 247 11.52 -12.03 23.78
N ARG A 248 11.68 -11.57 22.53
CA ARG A 248 11.50 -12.39 21.32
C ARG A 248 12.78 -13.07 20.83
N ARG A 249 13.95 -12.76 21.41
CA ARG A 249 15.26 -13.19 20.91
C ARG A 249 15.34 -14.70 20.62
N ASP A 250 14.89 -15.51 21.56
CA ASP A 250 14.98 -16.97 21.50
C ASP A 250 13.77 -17.64 20.83
N GLN A 251 12.77 -16.84 20.39
CA GLN A 251 11.61 -17.38 19.68
C GLN A 251 12.01 -17.78 18.25
N PRO A 252 11.52 -18.93 17.75
CA PRO A 252 11.74 -19.35 16.37
C PRO A 252 10.92 -18.46 15.41
N TRP A 253 11.37 -18.40 14.15
CA TRP A 253 10.70 -17.66 13.08
C TRP A 253 9.20 -17.99 13.00
N ASP A 254 8.84 -19.27 13.02
CA ASP A 254 7.43 -19.72 12.88
C ASP A 254 6.53 -19.21 14.00
N ALA A 255 7.06 -19.08 15.23
CA ALA A 255 6.28 -18.56 16.36
C ALA A 255 6.04 -17.05 16.22
N ILE A 256 7.07 -16.30 15.83
CA ILE A 256 6.95 -14.86 15.55
C ILE A 256 5.98 -14.63 14.39
N TRP A 257 6.12 -15.41 13.31
CA TRP A 257 5.24 -15.31 12.14
C TRP A 257 3.77 -15.60 12.49
N ALA A 258 3.50 -16.66 13.24
CA ALA A 258 2.16 -17.00 13.68
C ALA A 258 1.53 -15.87 14.52
N ASP A 259 2.28 -15.32 15.48
CA ASP A 259 1.83 -14.20 16.32
C ASP A 259 1.58 -12.92 15.51
N THR A 260 2.44 -12.60 14.53
CA THR A 260 2.18 -11.49 13.59
C THR A 260 0.87 -11.70 12.84
N MET A 261 0.62 -12.90 12.31
CA MET A 261 -0.59 -13.18 11.53
C MET A 261 -1.84 -13.12 12.40
N GLU A 262 -1.80 -13.68 13.60
CA GLU A 262 -2.90 -13.61 14.56
C GLU A 262 -3.20 -12.16 14.96
N THR A 263 -2.16 -11.38 15.26
CA THR A 263 -2.29 -9.98 15.63
C THR A 263 -2.88 -9.15 14.49
N ARG A 264 -2.41 -9.35 13.25
CA ARG A 264 -2.97 -8.68 12.07
C ARG A 264 -4.43 -9.06 11.84
N GLN A 265 -4.81 -10.31 12.05
CA GLN A 265 -6.21 -10.74 11.95
C GLN A 265 -7.08 -10.02 13.00
N ALA A 266 -6.60 -9.88 14.24
CA ALA A 266 -7.30 -9.14 15.28
C ALA A 266 -7.45 -7.64 14.93
N LEU A 267 -6.41 -7.02 14.37
CA LEU A 267 -6.47 -5.63 13.88
C LEU A 267 -7.53 -5.45 12.79
N LEU A 268 -7.53 -6.32 11.78
CA LEU A 268 -8.51 -6.27 10.69
C LEU A 268 -9.94 -6.58 11.18
N ALA A 269 -10.09 -7.48 12.14
CA ALA A 269 -11.37 -7.76 12.77
C ALA A 269 -11.92 -6.52 13.50
N ALA A 270 -11.07 -5.76 14.20
CA ALA A 270 -11.46 -4.51 14.84
C ALA A 270 -11.92 -3.46 13.80
N LEU A 271 -11.17 -3.29 12.70
CA LEU A 271 -11.54 -2.39 11.61
C LEU A 271 -12.88 -2.77 10.97
N ALA A 272 -13.14 -4.07 10.79
CA ALA A 272 -14.37 -4.57 10.19
C ALA A 272 -15.63 -4.19 11.00
N GLN A 273 -15.50 -4.03 12.32
CA GLN A 273 -16.62 -3.64 13.20
C GLN A 273 -16.93 -2.13 13.20
N MET A 274 -16.09 -1.30 12.57
CA MET A 274 -16.23 0.16 12.56
C MET A 274 -16.73 0.65 11.20
N ASP A 275 -17.62 1.61 11.16
CA ASP A 275 -17.91 2.41 9.96
C ASP A 275 -17.12 3.73 9.99
N ASP A 276 -17.37 4.63 9.03
CA ASP A 276 -16.72 5.95 8.99
C ASP A 276 -16.96 6.77 10.27
N ALA A 277 -18.14 6.65 10.88
CA ALA A 277 -18.48 7.35 12.11
C ALA A 277 -17.73 6.78 13.31
N GLY A 278 -17.61 5.46 13.40
CA GLY A 278 -16.81 4.77 14.42
C GLY A 278 -15.32 5.11 14.32
N LEU A 279 -14.77 5.14 13.10
CA LEU A 279 -13.37 5.54 12.88
C LEU A 279 -13.11 7.00 13.26
N ASN A 280 -14.12 7.86 13.14
CA ASN A 280 -14.05 9.27 13.52
C ASN A 280 -14.59 9.55 14.94
N GLN A 281 -14.88 8.51 15.73
CA GLN A 281 -15.35 8.69 17.10
C GLN A 281 -14.21 9.19 17.98
N SER A 282 -14.48 10.26 18.74
CA SER A 282 -13.52 10.78 19.71
C SER A 282 -13.27 9.83 20.85
N ALA A 283 -12.00 9.61 21.15
CA ALA A 283 -11.52 8.80 22.24
C ALA A 283 -10.32 9.46 22.93
N ARG A 284 -10.07 9.07 24.17
CA ARG A 284 -8.90 9.52 24.92
C ARG A 284 -7.77 8.51 24.73
N SER A 285 -6.57 9.00 24.46
CA SER A 285 -5.34 8.21 24.53
C SER A 285 -4.35 8.87 25.47
N ARG A 286 -3.22 8.22 25.73
CA ARG A 286 -2.20 8.84 26.58
C ARG A 286 -1.61 10.13 26.00
N TRP A 287 -1.73 10.35 24.68
CA TRP A 287 -1.15 11.51 23.99
C TRP A 287 -2.14 12.62 23.72
N SER A 288 -3.44 12.29 23.61
CA SER A 288 -4.46 13.25 23.22
C SER A 288 -5.78 12.99 23.95
N GLU A 289 -6.45 14.06 24.33
CA GLU A 289 -7.84 14.05 24.80
C GLU A 289 -8.84 13.88 23.65
N ASP A 290 -8.40 14.04 22.39
CA ASP A 290 -9.22 13.95 21.18
C ASP A 290 -8.52 13.10 20.11
N ASP A 291 -8.28 11.83 20.42
CA ASP A 291 -7.75 10.81 19.50
C ASP A 291 -8.88 10.10 18.73
N ARG A 292 -8.53 9.30 17.72
CA ARG A 292 -9.48 8.63 16.82
C ARG A 292 -9.00 7.21 16.48
N PRO A 293 -9.87 6.19 16.48
CA PRO A 293 -9.51 4.84 16.02
C PRO A 293 -8.84 4.82 14.65
N TYR A 294 -9.23 5.74 13.74
CA TYR A 294 -8.59 5.90 12.43
C TYR A 294 -7.05 5.97 12.49
N TRP A 295 -6.48 6.72 13.45
CA TRP A 295 -5.04 6.95 13.51
C TRP A 295 -4.25 5.71 13.93
N TRP A 296 -4.87 4.84 14.71
CA TRP A 296 -4.30 3.56 15.14
C TRP A 296 -4.19 2.54 14.01
N PHE A 297 -5.11 2.60 13.04
CA PHE A 297 -4.99 1.83 11.80
C PHE A 297 -4.01 2.48 10.83
N HIS A 298 -4.05 3.82 10.72
CA HIS A 298 -3.17 4.56 9.81
C HIS A 298 -1.70 4.34 10.16
N ILE A 299 -1.34 4.37 11.44
CA ILE A 299 0.05 4.15 11.87
C ILE A 299 0.53 2.73 11.56
N CYS A 300 -0.32 1.70 11.65
CA CYS A 300 0.06 0.34 11.24
C CYS A 300 0.39 0.25 9.74
N MET A 301 -0.33 1.01 8.89
CA MET A 301 -0.01 1.11 7.47
C MET A 301 1.33 1.83 7.22
N GLU A 302 1.55 2.98 7.89
CA GLU A 302 2.83 3.71 7.80
C GLU A 302 4.01 2.83 8.25
N HIS A 303 3.79 2.06 9.32
CA HIS A 303 4.78 1.15 9.87
C HIS A 303 5.12 -0.02 8.95
N ASP A 304 4.12 -0.64 8.30
CA ASP A 304 4.37 -1.65 7.25
C ASP A 304 5.24 -1.07 6.12
N LEU A 305 4.98 0.18 5.71
CA LEU A 305 5.69 0.85 4.63
C LEU A 305 7.12 1.25 5.01
N GLU A 306 7.33 1.74 6.23
CA GLU A 306 8.66 2.06 6.76
C GLU A 306 9.57 0.82 6.71
N HIS A 307 9.09 -0.31 7.24
CA HIS A 307 9.87 -1.55 7.22
C HIS A 307 10.00 -2.13 5.83
N ALA A 308 8.99 -2.01 4.96
CA ALA A 308 9.13 -2.41 3.56
C ALA A 308 10.27 -1.62 2.86
N ALA A 309 10.41 -0.32 3.15
CA ALA A 309 11.51 0.49 2.62
C ALA A 309 12.87 0.07 3.21
N GLY A 310 12.92 -0.26 4.51
CA GLY A 310 14.11 -0.83 5.15
C GLY A 310 14.56 -2.14 4.51
N LEU A 311 13.62 -3.09 4.34
CA LEU A 311 13.86 -4.36 3.66
C LEU A 311 14.35 -4.14 2.22
N ARG A 312 13.69 -3.28 1.46
CA ARG A 312 14.10 -2.91 0.10
C ARG A 312 15.54 -2.42 0.07
N SER A 313 15.87 -1.44 0.92
CA SER A 313 17.21 -0.85 0.98
C SER A 313 18.27 -1.90 1.29
N ALA A 314 17.99 -2.79 2.25
CA ALA A 314 18.89 -3.88 2.58
C ALA A 314 19.05 -4.83 1.39
N ILE A 315 17.94 -5.28 0.80
CA ILE A 315 17.88 -6.26 -0.30
C ILE A 315 18.58 -5.75 -1.56
N GLU A 316 18.36 -4.50 -1.96
CA GLU A 316 18.95 -3.92 -3.17
C GLU A 316 20.46 -3.68 -3.05
N GLN A 317 21.03 -3.71 -1.85
CA GLN A 317 22.48 -3.66 -1.61
C GLN A 317 23.15 -5.04 -1.70
N TRP A 318 22.40 -6.11 -2.02
CA TRP A 318 22.91 -7.48 -2.13
C TRP A 318 23.53 -7.76 -3.50
#